data_AF-A0A0Q2RJI5-F1
#
_entry.id   AF-A0A0Q2RJI5-F1
#
_cell.length_a   1.000
_cell.length_b   1.000
_cell.length_c   1.000
_cell.angle_alpha   90.00
_cell.angle_beta   90.00
_cell.angle_gamma   90.00
#
_symmetry.space_group_name_H-M   'P 1'
#
loop_
_entity.id
_entity.type
_entity.pdbx_description
1 polymer ?
#
loop_
_entity_poly.entity_id
_entity_poly.type
_entity_poly.pdbx_seq_one_letter_code
_entity_poly.pdbx_strand_id
1 'polypeptide(L)'
;MTIMEEATAVIADAIAEFMPEGDGGQDGLANLGNAQSVKSALRNAGFAIVRVPNIAFKGPRDTNGTMLLTAAEKAESARYPVGGSNVGAAVAQVLREVAAAAD
;
A
#
# COMPACT_ATOMS: atom_id res chain seq x y z
N MET A 1 -14.83 5.86 -6.09
CA MET A 1 -13.89 4.77 -6.42
C MET A 1 -13.10 4.44 -5.17
N THR A 2 -13.03 3.18 -4.77
CA THR A 2 -12.32 2.74 -3.56
C THR A 2 -10.81 2.58 -3.82
N ILE A 3 -9.97 2.62 -2.78
CA ILE A 3 -8.51 2.37 -2.89
C ILE A 3 -8.25 1.03 -3.59
N MET A 4 -9.13 0.05 -3.37
CA MET A 4 -9.07 -1.23 -4.04
C MET A 4 -9.30 -1.11 -5.55
N GLU A 5 -10.32 -0.39 -5.99
CA GLU A 5 -10.62 -0.22 -7.42
C GLU A 5 -9.47 0.47 -8.15
N GLU A 6 -8.83 1.47 -7.52
CA GLU A 6 -7.66 2.17 -8.07
C GLU A 6 -6.43 1.26 -8.21
N ALA A 7 -6.09 0.46 -7.18
CA ALA A 7 -4.94 -0.44 -7.26
C ALA A 7 -5.12 -1.56 -8.30
N THR A 8 -6.35 -2.01 -8.52
CA THR A 8 -6.64 -3.00 -9.56
C THR A 8 -6.36 -2.41 -10.96
N ALA A 9 -6.78 -1.16 -11.21
CA ALA A 9 -6.54 -0.50 -12.49
C ALA A 9 -5.04 -0.36 -12.78
N VAL A 10 -4.25 0.11 -11.79
CA VAL A 10 -2.78 0.24 -11.94
C VAL A 10 -2.12 -1.09 -12.29
N ILE A 11 -2.52 -2.19 -11.64
CA ILE A 11 -1.96 -3.52 -11.94
C ILE A 11 -2.39 -3.99 -13.33
N ALA A 12 -3.64 -3.74 -13.73
CA ALA A 12 -4.13 -4.11 -15.05
C ALA A 12 -3.37 -3.38 -16.18
N ASP A 13 -3.13 -2.08 -16.01
CA ASP A 13 -2.35 -1.27 -16.95
C ASP A 13 -0.89 -1.77 -17.04
N ALA A 14 -0.28 -2.10 -15.90
CA ALA A 14 1.08 -2.65 -15.88
C ALA A 14 1.15 -4.01 -16.59
N ILE A 15 0.14 -4.87 -16.44
CA ILE A 15 0.08 -6.14 -17.17
C ILE A 15 -0.04 -5.87 -18.68
N ALA A 16 -0.84 -4.88 -19.09
CA ALA A 16 -0.99 -4.51 -20.49
C ALA A 16 0.33 -3.98 -21.11
N GLU A 17 1.21 -3.34 -20.33
CA GLU A 17 2.54 -2.94 -20.82
C GLU A 17 3.43 -4.16 -21.15
N PHE A 18 3.37 -5.21 -20.32
CA PHE A 18 4.13 -6.45 -20.56
C PHE A 18 3.47 -7.38 -21.58
N MET A 19 2.14 -7.33 -21.67
CA MET A 19 1.31 -8.13 -22.57
C MET A 19 0.39 -7.16 -23.35
N PRO A 20 0.94 -6.48 -24.38
CA PRO A 20 0.21 -5.46 -25.12
C PRO A 20 -1.04 -6.02 -25.76
N GLU A 21 -2.13 -5.26 -25.65
CA GLU A 21 -3.43 -5.66 -26.16
C GLU A 21 -3.36 -5.84 -27.69
N GLY A 22 -3.58 -7.07 -28.15
CA GLY A 22 -3.57 -7.45 -29.55
C GLY A 22 -4.96 -7.62 -30.15
N ASP A 23 -6.00 -7.67 -29.32
CA ASP A 23 -7.32 -8.20 -29.70
C ASP A 23 -8.49 -7.19 -29.61
N GLY A 24 -8.21 -5.91 -29.38
CA GLY A 24 -9.24 -4.86 -29.41
C GLY A 24 -10.08 -4.76 -28.12
N GLY A 25 -9.52 -5.14 -26.98
CA GLY A 25 -10.08 -4.90 -25.64
C GLY A 25 -10.57 -6.14 -24.90
N GLN A 26 -10.40 -7.34 -25.47
CA GLN A 26 -10.61 -8.61 -24.77
C GLN A 26 -9.46 -8.88 -23.78
N ASP A 27 -8.23 -8.51 -24.16
CA ASP A 27 -7.05 -8.51 -23.30
C ASP A 27 -7.25 -7.62 -22.06
N GLY A 28 -7.95 -6.49 -22.18
CA GLY A 28 -8.25 -5.59 -21.06
C GLY A 28 -9.09 -6.24 -19.96
N LEU A 29 -10.08 -7.08 -20.32
CA LEU A 29 -10.87 -7.83 -19.34
C LEU A 29 -10.05 -8.93 -18.66
N ALA A 30 -9.15 -9.58 -19.41
CA ALA A 30 -8.23 -10.57 -18.87
C ALA A 30 -7.22 -9.92 -17.89
N ASN A 31 -6.69 -8.75 -18.24
CA ASN A 31 -5.77 -7.97 -17.39
C ASN A 31 -6.45 -7.52 -16.10
N LEU A 32 -7.71 -7.10 -16.16
CA LEU A 32 -8.51 -6.81 -14.98
C LEU A 32 -8.68 -8.04 -14.07
N GLY A 33 -8.98 -9.21 -14.63
CA GLY A 33 -9.08 -10.46 -13.88
C GLY A 33 -7.75 -10.91 -13.26
N ASN A 34 -6.65 -10.73 -13.98
CA ASN A 34 -5.30 -11.00 -13.49
C ASN A 34 -4.95 -10.07 -12.32
N ALA A 35 -5.26 -8.77 -12.42
CA ALA A 35 -5.06 -7.81 -11.35
C ALA A 35 -5.84 -8.17 -10.07
N GLN A 36 -7.08 -8.63 -10.20
CA GLN A 36 -7.87 -9.13 -9.06
C GLN A 36 -7.25 -10.37 -8.41
N SER A 37 -6.69 -11.27 -9.23
CA SER A 37 -6.03 -12.50 -8.76
C SER A 37 -4.75 -12.21 -8.00
N VAL A 38 -3.89 -11.32 -8.51
CA VAL A 38 -2.66 -10.86 -7.83
C VAL A 38 -2.97 -10.27 -6.46
N LYS A 39 -3.99 -9.41 -6.37
CA LYS A 39 -4.40 -8.81 -5.09
C LYS A 39 -4.90 -9.83 -4.09
N SER A 40 -5.65 -10.83 -4.55
CA SER A 40 -6.13 -11.92 -3.70
C SER A 40 -4.97 -12.76 -3.15
N ALA A 41 -3.96 -13.05 -3.98
CA ALA A 41 -2.76 -13.75 -3.57
C ALA A 41 -1.97 -12.98 -2.50
N LEU A 42 -1.76 -11.67 -2.69
CA LEU A 42 -1.07 -10.80 -1.72
C LEU A 42 -1.79 -10.79 -0.36
N ARG A 43 -3.12 -10.70 -0.37
CA ARG A 43 -3.94 -10.75 0.86
C ARG A 43 -3.83 -12.09 1.57
N ASN A 44 -3.91 -13.19 0.83
CA ASN A 44 -3.80 -14.53 1.39
C ASN A 44 -2.41 -14.79 1.98
N ALA A 45 -1.38 -14.13 1.45
CA ALA A 45 -0.03 -14.14 1.99
C ALA A 45 0.18 -13.18 3.18
N GLY A 46 -0.85 -12.44 3.61
CA GLY A 46 -0.80 -11.55 4.76
C GLY A 46 -0.27 -10.14 4.48
N PHE A 47 -0.11 -9.76 3.20
CA PHE A 47 0.33 -8.41 2.83
C PHE A 47 -0.83 -7.42 2.78
N ALA A 48 -0.57 -6.19 3.23
CA ALA A 48 -1.46 -5.05 3.06
C ALA A 48 -1.08 -4.23 1.83
N ILE A 49 -2.06 -3.88 0.99
CA ILE A 49 -1.87 -2.92 -0.11
C ILE A 49 -2.32 -1.56 0.40
N VAL A 50 -1.36 -0.66 0.60
CA VAL A 50 -1.60 0.71 1.09
C VAL A 50 -1.31 1.72 -0.01
N ARG A 51 -2.17 2.72 -0.14
CA ARG A 51 -1.85 3.90 -0.96
C ARG A 51 -0.83 4.72 -0.18
N VAL A 52 0.29 4.99 -0.83
CA VAL A 52 1.30 5.92 -0.34
C VAL A 52 0.63 7.28 -0.11
N PRO A 53 0.63 7.82 1.12
CA PRO A 53 0.11 9.14 1.35
C PRO A 53 0.95 10.14 0.53
N ASN A 54 0.28 11.03 -0.20
CA ASN A 54 0.98 12.12 -0.87
C ASN A 54 1.46 13.11 0.20
N ILE A 55 2.71 12.97 0.62
CA ILE A 55 3.33 13.84 1.60
C ILE A 55 3.99 15.00 0.85
N ALA A 56 3.23 16.07 0.65
CA ALA A 56 3.78 17.31 0.12
C ALA A 56 4.76 17.91 1.14
N PHE A 57 6.06 17.80 0.89
CA PHE A 57 7.09 18.43 1.71
C PHE A 57 7.08 19.95 1.47
N LYS A 58 6.52 20.75 2.39
CA LYS A 58 6.47 22.23 2.28
C LYS A 58 7.50 22.93 3.19
N GLY A 59 8.39 22.19 3.86
CA GLY A 59 9.51 22.76 4.61
C GLY A 59 10.05 21.84 5.73
N PRO A 60 11.10 22.26 6.45
CA PRO A 60 11.81 21.43 7.45
C PRO A 60 10.99 21.06 8.72
N ARG A 61 9.72 21.48 8.79
CA ARG A 61 8.77 21.13 9.86
C ARG A 61 7.59 20.30 9.37
N ASP A 62 7.52 19.98 8.08
CA ASP A 62 6.44 19.16 7.51
C ASP A 62 6.73 17.67 7.65
N THR A 63 5.65 16.89 7.70
CA THR A 63 5.69 15.43 7.69
C THR A 63 6.52 14.95 6.51
N ASN A 64 7.39 13.98 6.72
CA ASN A 64 8.11 13.21 5.72
C ASN A 64 8.19 11.75 6.21
N GLY A 65 8.72 10.83 5.39
CA GLY A 65 8.79 9.41 5.73
C GLY A 65 9.43 9.12 7.10
N THR A 66 10.40 9.92 7.53
CA THR A 66 11.08 9.74 8.83
C THR A 66 10.21 10.08 10.04
N MET A 67 9.19 10.94 9.89
CA MET A 67 8.20 11.19 10.95
C MET A 67 7.24 10.01 11.17
N LEU A 68 6.95 9.22 10.13
CA LEU A 68 6.17 7.98 10.26
C LEU A 68 6.94 6.90 11.02
N LEU A 69 8.25 6.79 10.75
CA LEU A 69 9.14 5.91 11.52
C LEU A 69 9.21 6.31 12.99
N THR A 70 9.33 7.61 13.28
CA THR A 70 9.31 8.13 14.66
C THR A 70 7.99 7.81 15.37
N ALA A 71 6.86 7.87 14.66
CA ALA A 71 5.55 7.50 15.21
C ALA A 71 5.45 5.99 15.49
N ALA A 72 6.01 5.14 14.63
CA ALA A 72 6.10 3.70 14.83
C ALA A 72 6.93 3.34 16.07
N GLU A 73 8.11 3.94 16.23
CA GLU A 73 8.97 3.76 17.40
C GLU A 73 8.28 4.18 18.69
N LYS A 74 7.58 5.33 18.68
CA LYS A 74 6.79 5.78 19.83
C LYS A 74 5.63 4.84 20.14
N ALA A 75 4.99 4.25 19.14
CA ALA A 75 3.91 3.29 19.35
C ALA A 75 4.41 2.00 20.03
N GLU A 76 5.60 1.53 19.66
CA GLU A 76 6.27 0.40 20.31
C GLU A 76 6.75 0.75 21.73
N SER A 77 7.40 1.90 21.91
CA SER A 77 7.99 2.31 23.19
C SER A 77 6.94 2.67 24.23
N ALA A 78 5.81 3.26 23.81
CA ALA A 78 4.77 3.76 24.73
C ALA A 78 3.85 2.66 25.27
N ARG A 79 3.97 1.39 24.83
CA ARG A 79 3.01 0.30 25.13
C ARG A 79 1.57 0.82 24.99
N TYR A 80 1.23 1.33 23.80
CA TYR A 80 -0.04 2.01 23.51
C TYR A 80 -1.20 1.49 24.38
N PRO A 81 -1.82 2.32 25.25
CA PRO A 81 -2.69 1.82 26.33
C PRO A 81 -4.05 1.29 25.84
N VAL A 82 -4.27 1.20 24.53
CA VAL A 82 -5.51 0.74 23.92
C VAL A 82 -5.19 -0.48 23.03
N GLY A 83 -5.22 -1.66 23.66
CA GLY A 83 -4.89 -2.95 23.03
C GLY A 83 -3.44 -3.36 23.30
N GLY A 84 -3.24 -4.57 23.82
CA GLY A 84 -1.93 -5.08 24.24
C GLY A 84 -0.84 -5.06 23.15
N SER A 85 0.37 -5.52 23.50
CA SER A 85 1.61 -5.47 22.67
C SER A 85 1.46 -5.74 21.16
N ASN A 86 0.47 -6.53 20.76
CA ASN A 86 0.19 -6.87 19.36
C ASN A 86 -0.38 -5.68 18.55
N VAL A 87 -1.15 -4.78 19.16
CA VAL A 87 -1.72 -3.61 18.47
C VAL A 87 -0.64 -2.56 18.20
N GLY A 88 0.24 -2.32 19.17
CA GLY A 88 1.40 -1.44 18.99
C GLY A 88 2.33 -1.93 17.87
N ALA A 89 2.63 -3.24 17.86
CA ALA A 89 3.43 -3.86 16.80
C ALA A 89 2.78 -3.77 15.42
N ALA A 90 1.47 -4.00 15.31
CA ALA A 90 0.75 -3.90 14.05
C ALA A 90 0.72 -2.46 13.50
N VAL A 91 0.48 -1.47 14.35
CA VAL A 91 0.51 -0.05 13.96
C VAL A 91 1.91 0.36 13.51
N ALA A 92 2.94 -0.07 14.25
CA ALA A 92 4.32 0.22 13.88
C ALA A 92 4.71 -0.42 12.53
N GLN A 93 4.31 -1.67 12.29
CA GLN A 93 4.55 -2.35 11.01
C GLN A 93 3.87 -1.61 9.84
N VAL A 94 2.59 -1.26 9.97
CA VAL A 94 1.86 -0.50 8.94
C VAL A 94 2.56 0.83 8.63
N LEU A 95 2.98 1.57 9.67
CA LEU A 95 3.64 2.86 9.48
C LEU A 95 5.02 2.73 8.80
N ARG A 96 5.75 1.65 9.06
CA ARG A 96 7.02 1.34 8.37
C ARG A 96 6.81 0.98 6.90
N GLU A 97 5.83 0.12 6.61
CA GLU A 97 5.50 -0.28 5.23
C GLU A 97 5.03 0.93 4.41
N VAL A 98 4.24 1.81 5.02
CA VAL A 98 3.84 3.08 4.39
C VAL A 98 5.03 4.00 4.16
N ALA A 99 5.97 4.10 5.11
CA ALA A 99 7.16 4.92 4.96
C ALA A 99 8.08 4.40 3.83
N ALA A 100 8.31 3.09 3.76
CA ALA A 100 9.14 2.46 2.72
C ALA A 100 8.56 2.60 1.31
N ALA A 101 7.23 2.70 1.19
CA ALA A 101 6.56 2.91 -0.08
C ALA A 101 6.49 4.40 -0.49
N ALA A 102 6.84 5.33 0.40
CA ALA A 102 6.79 6.78 0.16
C ALA A 102 8.10 7.39 -0.38
N ASP A 103 9.16 6.61 -0.46
CA ASP A 103 10.45 6.94 -1.10
C ASP A 103 10.53 6.36 -2.53
#